data_AF-B4JYS8-F1
#
_entry.id   AF-B4JYS8-F1
#
_cell.length_a   1.000
_cell.length_b   1.000
_cell.length_c   1.000
_cell.angle_alpha   90.00
_cell.angle_beta   90.00
_cell.angle_gamma   90.00
#
_symmetry.space_group_name_H-M   'P 1'
#
loop_
_entity.id
_entity.type
_entity.pdbx_description
1 polymer ?
#
loop_
_entity_poly.entity_id
_entity_poly.type
_entity_poly.pdbx_seq_one_letter_code
_entity_poly.pdbx_strand_id
1 'polypeptide(L)'
;MEAFQASRTAASAVPGPQWVVLLLAAILFCSSSFGLVDGLKCHMCGQYNEGVGSITPCTNYSKEIEHLYLKECTKKSEKFCVKYVSELSTVRDCATECVEKEIWETQTYCCKEDGCNSSGYLKYSIVLVTMPIIMCFF
;
A
#
# COMPACT_ATOMS: atom_id res chain seq x y z
N MET A 1 -13.37 -57.55 -41.58
CA MET A 1 -12.55 -56.37 -41.90
C MET A 1 -13.54 -55.25 -42.17
N GLU A 2 -14.01 -54.56 -41.11
CA GLU A 2 -13.41 -53.33 -40.54
C GLU A 2 -13.42 -52.17 -41.57
N ALA A 3 -13.90 -50.95 -41.32
CA ALA A 3 -14.26 -50.29 -40.07
C ALA A 3 -15.26 -49.13 -40.28
N PHE A 4 -15.91 -48.83 -39.16
CA PHE A 4 -16.73 -47.69 -38.78
C PHE A 4 -16.01 -46.33 -38.85
N GLN A 5 -16.69 -45.26 -39.28
CA GLN A 5 -16.57 -43.98 -38.58
C GLN A 5 -17.76 -43.05 -38.81
N ALA A 6 -18.44 -42.78 -37.69
CA ALA A 6 -19.50 -41.81 -37.51
C ALA A 6 -19.01 -40.38 -37.74
N SER A 7 -19.75 -39.61 -38.55
CA SER A 7 -19.57 -38.16 -38.62
C SER A 7 -20.76 -37.49 -37.94
N ARG A 8 -20.48 -36.86 -36.80
CA ARG A 8 -21.45 -36.16 -35.95
C ARG A 8 -21.99 -34.96 -36.71
N THR A 9 -23.31 -34.89 -36.84
CA THR A 9 -24.02 -33.72 -37.32
C THR A 9 -23.76 -32.52 -36.41
N ALA A 10 -23.46 -31.40 -37.05
CA ALA A 10 -23.14 -30.12 -36.43
C ALA A 10 -24.29 -29.61 -35.56
N ALA A 11 -24.03 -29.44 -34.27
CA ALA A 11 -24.83 -28.59 -33.41
C ALA A 11 -24.34 -27.14 -33.59
N SER A 12 -25.01 -26.40 -34.46
CA SER A 12 -24.97 -24.92 -34.46
C SER A 12 -25.93 -24.43 -33.38
N ALA A 13 -25.44 -23.68 -32.37
CA ALA A 13 -26.31 -22.95 -31.45
C ALA A 13 -25.59 -21.82 -30.69
N VAL A 14 -25.85 -20.58 -31.15
CA VAL A 14 -25.95 -19.30 -30.42
C VAL A 14 -24.65 -18.57 -29.98
N PRO A 15 -24.34 -17.37 -30.53
CA PRO A 15 -23.40 -16.43 -29.93
C PRO A 15 -24.09 -15.71 -28.75
N GLY A 16 -24.12 -16.36 -27.60
CA GLY A 16 -24.67 -15.84 -26.34
C GLY A 16 -23.60 -15.21 -25.43
N PRO A 17 -23.95 -14.75 -24.22
CA PRO A 17 -23.14 -13.96 -23.28
C PRO A 17 -21.96 -14.73 -22.65
N GLN A 18 -21.46 -15.77 -23.31
CA GLN A 18 -20.40 -16.64 -22.86
C GLN A 18 -19.07 -15.89 -22.71
N TRP A 19 -18.83 -14.88 -23.55
CA TRP A 19 -17.72 -13.93 -23.39
C TRP A 19 -17.90 -13.03 -22.16
N VAL A 20 -19.14 -12.67 -21.81
CA VAL A 20 -19.45 -11.90 -20.59
C VAL A 20 -19.21 -12.76 -19.35
N VAL A 21 -19.56 -14.04 -19.38
CA VAL A 21 -19.29 -14.98 -18.29
C VAL A 21 -17.79 -15.20 -18.11
N LEU A 22 -17.02 -15.32 -19.21
CA LEU A 22 -15.56 -15.41 -19.16
C LEU A 22 -14.90 -14.13 -18.63
N LEU A 23 -15.40 -12.96 -19.04
CA LEU A 23 -14.93 -11.67 -18.53
C LEU A 23 -15.23 -11.51 -17.04
N LEU A 24 -16.44 -11.85 -16.59
CA LEU A 24 -16.82 -11.80 -15.18
C LEU A 24 -15.98 -12.76 -14.33
N ALA A 25 -15.70 -13.96 -14.84
CA ALA A 25 -14.81 -14.92 -14.18
C ALA A 25 -13.37 -14.41 -14.08
N ALA A 26 -12.85 -13.79 -15.14
CA ALA A 26 -11.51 -13.19 -15.14
C ALA A 26 -11.40 -12.02 -14.15
N ILE A 27 -12.41 -11.15 -14.09
CA ILE A 27 -12.47 -10.02 -13.14
C ILE A 27 -12.49 -10.54 -11.70
N LEU A 28 -13.31 -11.55 -11.39
CA LEU A 28 -13.37 -12.16 -10.06
C LEU A 28 -12.05 -12.83 -9.67
N PHE A 29 -11.36 -13.45 -10.64
CA PHE A 29 -10.05 -14.07 -10.42
C PHE A 29 -8.96 -13.01 -10.15
N CYS A 30 -8.92 -11.92 -10.92
CA CYS A 30 -8.04 -10.78 -10.67
C CYS A 30 -8.32 -10.06 -9.34
N SER A 31 -9.56 -10.13 -8.84
CA SER A 31 -9.97 -9.53 -7.57
C SER A 31 -9.65 -10.39 -6.34
N SER A 32 -9.23 -11.65 -6.55
CA SER A 32 -9.09 -12.66 -5.48
C SER A 32 -7.70 -12.70 -4.82
N SER A 33 -6.87 -11.68 -5.01
CA SER A 33 -5.63 -11.51 -4.25
C SER A 33 -5.95 -11.13 -2.80
N PHE A 34 -6.25 -12.14 -1.98
CA PHE A 34 -6.20 -12.02 -0.53
C PHE A 34 -4.75 -11.74 -0.12
N GLY A 35 -4.43 -10.45 0.03
CA GLY A 35 -3.17 -10.03 0.61
C GLY A 35 -3.06 -10.55 2.04
N LEU A 36 -1.91 -11.15 2.38
CA LEU A 36 -1.53 -11.32 3.77
C LEU A 36 -1.62 -9.95 4.44
N VAL A 37 -2.33 -9.86 5.56
CA VAL A 37 -2.31 -8.67 6.42
C VAL A 37 -0.96 -8.68 7.14
N ASP A 38 0.09 -8.26 6.45
CA ASP A 38 1.34 -7.87 7.08
C ASP A 38 1.08 -6.62 7.95
N GLY A 39 1.70 -6.57 9.12
CA GLY A 39 1.63 -5.38 9.97
C GLY A 39 2.34 -4.20 9.30
N LEU A 40 1.74 -3.01 9.39
CA LEU A 40 2.30 -1.79 8.81
C LEU A 40 3.71 -1.54 9.37
N LYS A 41 4.67 -1.27 8.48
CA LYS A 41 6.05 -0.94 8.84
C LYS A 41 6.31 0.54 8.59
N CYS A 42 6.78 1.27 9.59
CA CYS A 42 7.08 2.70 9.48
C CYS A 42 8.51 2.99 9.91
N HIS A 43 9.09 4.10 9.43
CA HIS A 43 10.32 4.60 10.02
C HIS A 43 9.99 5.19 11.39
N MET A 44 10.61 4.66 12.45
CA MET A 44 10.38 5.08 13.83
C MET A 44 11.67 5.64 14.41
N CYS A 45 11.66 6.92 14.74
CA CYS A 45 12.80 7.60 15.36
C CYS A 45 12.35 8.83 16.15
N GLY A 46 13.12 9.17 17.18
CA GLY A 46 12.75 10.23 18.11
C GLY A 46 11.61 9.85 19.03
N GLN A 47 11.14 10.81 19.82
CA GLN A 47 9.97 10.62 20.68
C GLN A 47 9.24 11.96 20.79
N TYR A 48 7.95 11.97 20.46
CA TYR A 48 7.09 13.12 20.65
C TYR A 48 6.27 12.90 21.92
N ASN A 49 6.53 13.70 22.96
CA ASN A 49 5.79 13.62 24.21
C ASN A 49 4.81 14.80 24.30
N GLU A 50 3.54 14.53 24.03
CA GLU A 50 2.46 15.53 24.03
C GLU A 50 2.29 16.26 25.38
N GLY A 51 2.65 15.61 26.50
CA GLY A 51 2.43 16.13 27.86
C GLY A 51 3.53 17.02 28.44
N VAL A 52 4.71 17.08 27.83
CA VAL A 52 5.88 17.83 28.35
C VAL A 52 6.48 18.80 27.34
N GLY A 53 6.03 18.76 26.07
CA GLY A 53 6.59 19.60 25.01
C GLY A 53 8.04 19.27 24.65
N SER A 54 8.58 18.16 25.16
CA SER A 54 9.92 17.70 24.79
C SER A 54 9.84 16.76 23.59
N ILE A 55 10.55 17.17 22.54
CA ILE A 55 10.73 16.42 21.31
C ILE A 55 12.16 15.91 21.33
N THR A 56 12.36 14.60 21.34
CA THR A 56 13.68 14.03 21.06
C THR A 56 13.81 13.91 19.54
N PRO A 57 14.60 14.75 18.87
CA PRO A 57 14.69 14.73 17.41
C PRO A 57 15.39 13.48 16.89
N CYS A 58 15.04 13.07 15.66
CA CYS A 58 15.85 12.11 14.91
C CYS A 58 17.17 12.77 14.47
N THR A 59 18.22 12.68 15.30
CA THR A 59 19.52 13.31 14.99
C THR A 59 20.37 12.52 14.00
N ASN A 60 20.13 11.21 13.87
CA ASN A 60 20.93 10.30 13.05
C ASN A 60 20.07 9.55 12.05
N TYR A 61 19.19 10.26 11.34
CA TYR A 61 18.42 9.68 10.25
C TYR A 61 19.02 10.13 8.91
N SER A 62 19.56 9.17 8.16
CA SER A 62 20.09 9.36 6.81
C SER A 62 19.60 8.23 5.92
N LYS A 63 19.59 8.45 4.60
CA LYS A 63 19.17 7.46 3.60
C LYS A 63 19.98 6.15 3.67
N GLU A 64 21.23 6.22 4.13
CA GLU A 64 22.12 5.05 4.23
C GLU A 64 21.71 4.10 5.35
N ILE A 65 21.18 4.62 6.46
CA ILE A 65 20.82 3.86 7.67
C ILE A 65 19.31 3.81 7.92
N GLU A 66 18.52 4.33 6.98
CA GLU A 66 17.07 4.40 7.02
C GLU A 66 16.40 3.04 7.28
N HIS A 67 16.97 1.98 6.71
CA HIS A 67 16.52 0.60 6.86
C HIS A 67 16.56 0.11 8.33
N LEU A 68 17.44 0.67 9.17
CA LEU A 68 17.51 0.33 10.61
C LEU A 68 16.35 0.94 11.41
N TYR A 69 15.73 1.98 10.87
CA TYR A 69 14.61 2.67 11.50
C TYR A 69 13.26 2.16 11.02
N LEU A 70 13.22 1.36 9.95
CA LEU A 70 12.00 0.72 9.47
C LEU A 70 11.61 -0.41 10.42
N LYS A 71 10.54 -0.22 11.18
CA LYS A 71 10.07 -1.15 12.21
C LYS A 71 8.59 -1.41 12.02
N GLU A 72 8.16 -2.60 12.39
CA GLU A 72 6.74 -2.96 12.41
C GLU A 72 6.03 -2.22 13.55
N CYS A 73 4.87 -1.63 13.24
CA CYS A 73 4.06 -0.92 14.23
C CYS A 73 3.62 -1.89 15.34
N THR A 74 3.73 -1.45 16.59
CA THR A 74 3.55 -2.34 17.74
C THR A 74 2.07 -2.65 18.00
N LYS A 75 1.17 -1.70 17.69
CA LYS A 75 -0.26 -1.89 17.93
C LYS A 75 -0.97 -2.22 16.62
N LYS A 76 -1.83 -3.25 16.64
CA LYS A 76 -2.70 -3.59 15.50
C LYS A 76 -3.68 -2.48 15.10
N SER A 77 -3.95 -1.54 15.99
CA SER A 77 -4.79 -0.38 15.70
C SER A 77 -4.04 0.74 14.96
N GLU A 78 -2.70 0.70 14.92
CA GLU A 78 -1.89 1.66 14.18
C GLU A 78 -2.01 1.38 12.68
N LYS A 79 -2.52 2.36 11.95
CA LYS A 79 -2.83 2.26 10.51
C LYS A 79 -2.13 3.33 9.68
N PHE A 80 -1.37 4.20 10.34
CA PHE A 80 -0.72 5.35 9.72
C PHE A 80 0.74 5.41 10.15
N CYS A 81 1.62 5.65 9.19
CA CYS A 81 2.94 6.20 9.46
C CYS A 81 2.83 7.72 9.55
N VAL A 82 3.45 8.28 10.58
CA VAL A 82 3.46 9.72 10.84
C VAL A 82 4.87 10.29 10.76
N LYS A 83 4.95 11.53 10.29
CA LYS A 83 6.15 12.33 10.29
C LYS A 83 5.80 13.74 10.76
N TYR A 84 6.38 14.13 11.88
CA TYR A 84 6.33 15.47 12.43
C TYR A 84 7.58 16.21 12.00
N VAL A 85 7.43 17.34 11.33
CA VAL A 85 8.53 18.20 10.91
C VAL A 85 8.33 19.55 11.57
N SER A 86 9.30 19.99 12.36
CA SER A 86 9.39 21.32 12.93
C SER A 86 10.70 21.96 12.45
N GLU A 87 10.91 23.27 12.65
CA GLU A 87 12.07 24.00 12.12
C GLU A 87 13.43 23.35 12.45
N LEU A 88 13.53 22.72 13.61
CA LEU A 88 14.78 22.16 14.14
C LEU A 88 14.75 20.64 14.34
N SER A 89 13.62 20.00 14.08
CA SER A 89 13.45 18.59 14.42
C SER A 89 12.53 17.84 13.47
N THR A 90 12.81 16.57 13.29
CA THR A 90 11.88 15.63 12.67
C THR A 90 11.70 14.44 13.60
N VAL A 91 10.47 13.99 13.78
CA VAL A 91 10.11 12.78 14.53
C VAL A 91 9.21 11.92 13.68
N ARG A 92 9.34 10.61 13.80
CA ARG A 92 8.60 9.65 12.98
C ARG A 92 8.11 8.49 13.82
N ASP A 93 6.86 8.11 13.63
CA ASP A 93 6.22 7.09 14.46
C ASP A 93 5.05 6.41 13.72
N CYS A 94 4.43 5.45 14.38
CA CYS A 94 3.14 4.86 14.02
C CYS A 94 2.00 5.56 14.77
N ALA A 95 0.82 5.67 14.14
CA ALA A 95 -0.36 6.23 14.76
C ALA A 95 -1.65 5.46 14.39
N THR A 96 -2.60 5.44 15.32
CA THR A 96 -3.95 4.88 15.08
C THR A 96 -4.82 5.82 14.26
N GLU A 97 -4.66 7.11 14.50
CA GLU A 97 -5.34 8.19 13.80
C GLU A 97 -4.31 9.27 13.49
N CYS A 98 -4.39 9.85 12.31
CA CYS A 98 -3.53 10.94 11.91
C CYS A 98 -4.32 11.94 11.07
N VAL A 99 -4.13 13.22 11.35
CA VAL A 99 -4.68 14.32 10.58
C VAL A 99 -3.54 15.24 10.23
N GLU A 100 -3.36 15.48 8.93
CA GLU A 100 -2.37 16.43 8.46
C GLU A 100 -2.75 17.83 8.92
N LYS A 101 -1.82 18.47 9.61
CA LYS A 101 -2.01 19.80 10.19
C LYS A 101 -0.71 20.56 10.12
N GLU A 102 -0.83 21.86 9.97
CA GLU A 102 0.25 22.81 10.12
C GLU A 102 -0.11 23.73 11.28
N ILE A 103 0.68 23.67 12.36
CA ILE A 103 0.45 24.45 13.57
C ILE A 103 1.81 24.98 14.02
N TRP A 104 1.96 26.32 14.10
CA TRP A 104 3.17 26.97 14.61
C TRP A 104 4.47 26.41 13.99
N GLU A 105 4.57 26.38 12.64
CA GLU A 105 5.73 25.87 11.88
C GLU A 105 6.02 24.36 12.04
N THR A 106 5.13 23.64 12.71
CA THR A 106 5.17 22.18 12.78
C THR A 106 4.16 21.58 11.82
N GLN A 107 4.64 20.73 10.91
CA GLN A 107 3.86 20.04 9.89
C GLN A 107 3.77 18.55 10.22
N THR A 108 2.54 18.03 10.24
CA THR A 108 2.26 16.60 10.40
C THR A 108 1.88 15.99 9.06
N TYR A 109 2.61 14.95 8.65
CA TYR A 109 2.34 14.17 7.44
C TYR A 109 1.85 12.77 7.80
N CYS A 110 0.82 12.30 7.10
CA CYS A 110 0.18 11.01 7.35
C CYS A 110 0.20 10.14 6.10
N CYS A 111 0.57 8.87 6.21
CA CYS A 111 0.49 7.92 5.09
C CYS A 111 0.27 6.50 5.58
N LYS A 112 -0.14 5.56 4.70
CA LYS A 112 -0.59 4.20 5.07
C LYS A 112 0.21 3.07 4.43
N GLU A 113 1.28 3.39 3.72
CA GLU A 113 2.11 2.41 3.02
C GLU A 113 3.39 2.13 3.84
N ASP A 114 3.94 0.94 3.70
CA ASP A 114 5.18 0.60 4.41
C ASP A 114 6.32 1.57 4.06
N GLY A 115 6.94 2.16 5.08
CA GLY A 115 8.07 3.08 4.94
C GLY A 115 7.72 4.41 4.25
N CYS A 116 6.44 4.74 4.06
CA CYS A 116 6.04 5.96 3.33
C CYS A 116 6.48 7.26 4.01
N ASN A 117 6.69 7.22 5.33
CA ASN A 117 7.15 8.37 6.09
C ASN A 117 8.67 8.61 5.97
N SER A 118 9.37 7.89 5.07
CA SER A 118 10.78 8.02 4.68
C SER A 118 11.19 9.41 4.15
N SER A 119 10.34 10.00 3.31
CA SER A 119 10.69 11.11 2.43
C SER A 119 10.36 12.50 3.02
N GLY A 120 11.02 13.54 2.48
CA GLY A 120 10.69 14.96 2.65
C GLY A 120 9.30 15.33 2.12
N TYR A 121 8.86 14.63 1.07
CA TYR A 121 7.65 14.90 0.31
C TYR A 121 7.02 13.58 -0.14
N LEU A 122 5.70 13.41 0.07
CA LEU A 122 4.94 12.27 -0.46
C LEU A 122 4.91 12.36 -1.99
N LYS A 123 5.76 11.59 -2.68
CA LYS A 123 5.62 11.38 -4.13
C LYS A 123 4.67 10.21 -4.33
N TYR A 124 3.41 10.52 -4.62
CA TYR A 124 2.46 9.55 -5.17
C TYR A 124 3.04 9.01 -6.48
N SER A 125 3.45 7.74 -6.51
CA SER A 125 4.02 7.14 -7.71
C SER A 125 2.91 6.60 -8.59
N ILE A 126 2.57 7.35 -9.65
CA ILE A 126 1.58 6.97 -10.68
C ILE A 126 1.88 5.58 -11.26
N VAL A 127 3.14 5.15 -11.23
CA VAL A 127 3.60 3.85 -11.74
C VAL A 127 2.90 2.68 -11.05
N LEU A 128 2.72 2.74 -9.71
CA LEU A 128 2.10 1.64 -8.95
C LEU A 128 0.60 1.47 -9.27
N VAL A 129 -0.09 2.55 -9.62
CA VAL A 129 -1.51 2.52 -10.01
C VAL A 129 -1.69 1.89 -11.40
N THR A 130 -0.71 2.04 -12.29
CA THR A 130 -0.80 1.55 -13.67
C THR A 130 -0.43 0.08 -13.86
N MET A 131 0.37 -0.50 -12.97
CA MET A 131 0.80 -1.91 -13.03
C MET A 131 -0.36 -2.93 -13.00
N PRO A 132 -1.35 -2.84 -12.09
CA PRO A 132 -2.46 -3.78 -12.08
C PRO A 132 -3.38 -3.62 -13.30
N ILE A 133 -3.44 -2.43 -13.88
CA ILE A 133 -4.23 -2.16 -15.08
C ILE A 133 -3.60 -2.86 -16.29
N ILE A 134 -2.28 -2.74 -16.46
CA ILE A 134 -1.54 -3.37 -17.57
C ILE A 134 -1.60 -4.90 -17.51
N MET A 135 -1.50 -5.50 -16.32
CA MET A 135 -1.63 -6.95 -16.13
C MET A 135 -3.03 -7.50 -16.41
N CYS A 136 -4.07 -6.65 -16.47
CA CYS A 136 -5.41 -7.08 -16.87
C CYS A 136 -5.62 -7.01 -18.40
N PHE A 137 -4.75 -6.30 -19.14
CA PHE A 137 -4.87 -6.09 -20.59
C PHE A 137 -3.94 -6.98 -21.44
N PHE A 138 -2.95 -7.65 -20.82
CA PHE A 138 -2.07 -8.65 -21.45
C PHE A 138 -2.37 -10.05 -20.91
#